data_AF-A0A0G4GQ89-F1
#
_entry.id   AF-A0A0G4GQ89-F1
#
_cell.length_a   1.000
_cell.length_b   1.000
_cell.length_c   1.000
_cell.angle_alpha   90.00
_cell.angle_beta   90.00
_cell.angle_gamma   90.00
#
_symmetry.space_group_name_H-M   'P 1'
#
loop_
_entity.id
_entity.type
_entity.pdbx_description
1 polymer ?
#
loop_
_entity_poly.entity_id
_entity_poly.type
_entity_poly.pdbx_seq_one_letter_code
_entity_poly.pdbx_strand_id
1 'polypeptide(L)'
;MSSTSDAALDVQHKVGASGVLGVRLFWKLSSLSRRQRRLRQKEYLKDVLSPESQISVSERSEFRSLTSIREESTAVRRCSFALVALSHSSSFYPSQLFSAAFVKQLDRETLKVLIEQGELHLDSWFEVEDTWKEEIGGGMGEHWNDWEDGSEEDDTAESFPRLKYWKPLLILLIEAHNFECAEFLLEAGARTDVCEWLAVAERDDSPLQVSHRRHWETNFFCPGKTPLHSLLLSIWRKPTAVSLTEDEGHAQKLRLLQRIAAVASKSNTQCLEWKSFIPLSKTEMCSLFLACFSSSKSRQWSSCSQLVRLCSVGRRGGD
;
A
#
# COMPACT_ATOMS: atom_id res chain seq x y z
N MET A 1 34.36 -27.49 -43.68
CA MET A 1 32.91 -27.23 -43.72
C MET A 1 32.52 -26.65 -42.37
N SER A 2 32.53 -25.31 -42.27
CA SER A 2 32.18 -24.60 -41.03
C SER A 2 30.67 -24.65 -40.85
N SER A 3 30.24 -24.98 -39.63
CA SER A 3 28.88 -25.41 -39.34
C SER A 3 27.89 -24.24 -39.48
N THR A 4 26.82 -24.45 -40.24
CA THR A 4 25.66 -23.55 -40.33
C THR A 4 24.93 -23.38 -38.98
N SER A 5 25.31 -24.15 -37.97
CA SER A 5 24.77 -24.12 -36.60
C SER A 5 25.17 -22.85 -35.83
N ASP A 6 26.38 -22.32 -36.04
CA ASP A 6 26.90 -21.22 -35.24
C ASP A 6 26.36 -19.86 -35.68
N ALA A 7 26.12 -19.68 -36.98
CA ALA A 7 25.51 -18.46 -37.52
C ALA A 7 24.07 -18.25 -37.02
N ALA A 8 23.30 -19.33 -36.86
CA ALA A 8 21.92 -19.25 -36.35
C ALA A 8 21.84 -18.89 -34.85
N LEU A 9 22.85 -19.30 -34.06
CA LEU A 9 22.96 -18.93 -32.65
C LEU A 9 23.34 -17.46 -32.48
N ASP A 10 24.22 -16.95 -33.34
CA ASP A 10 24.66 -15.55 -33.29
C ASP A 10 23.52 -14.58 -33.66
N VAL A 11 22.69 -14.92 -34.66
CA VAL A 11 21.50 -14.12 -35.01
C VAL A 11 20.46 -14.12 -33.88
N GLN A 12 20.18 -15.26 -33.25
CA GLN A 12 19.25 -15.31 -32.12
C GLN A 12 19.77 -14.55 -30.89
N HIS A 13 21.08 -14.56 -30.68
CA HIS A 13 21.74 -13.81 -29.61
C HIS A 13 21.67 -12.30 -29.86
N LYS A 14 21.95 -11.86 -31.09
CA LYS A 14 21.88 -10.44 -31.50
C LYS A 14 20.45 -9.90 -31.53
N VAL A 15 19.47 -10.70 -31.95
CA VAL A 15 18.05 -10.30 -31.94
C VAL A 15 17.48 -10.23 -30.52
N GLY A 16 17.92 -11.12 -29.61
CA GLY A 16 17.56 -11.05 -28.18
C GLY A 16 18.24 -9.91 -27.42
N ALA A 17 19.48 -9.57 -27.79
CA ALA A 17 20.26 -8.49 -27.15
C ALA A 17 19.97 -7.09 -27.71
N SER A 18 19.49 -6.97 -28.96
CA SER A 18 19.25 -5.66 -29.61
C SER A 18 17.96 -4.95 -29.19
N GLY A 19 17.19 -5.49 -28.23
CA GLY A 19 15.95 -4.86 -27.74
C GLY A 19 14.79 -4.82 -28.74
N VAL A 20 14.97 -5.35 -29.96
CA VAL A 20 13.96 -5.35 -31.04
C VAL A 20 12.74 -6.21 -30.69
N LEU A 21 12.97 -7.33 -29.99
CA LEU A 21 11.92 -8.12 -29.36
C LEU A 21 11.90 -7.75 -27.89
N GLY A 22 11.07 -6.79 -27.49
CA GLY A 22 10.91 -6.46 -26.07
C GLY A 22 10.75 -7.72 -25.20
N VAL A 23 11.20 -7.68 -23.95
CA VAL A 23 11.34 -8.86 -23.06
C VAL A 23 10.08 -9.75 -23.06
N ARG A 24 8.89 -9.14 -23.15
CA ARG A 24 7.60 -9.84 -23.23
C ARG A 24 7.43 -10.67 -24.51
N LEU A 25 7.84 -10.17 -25.67
CA LEU A 25 7.81 -10.91 -26.94
C LEU A 25 8.88 -12.01 -26.96
N PHE A 26 10.07 -11.73 -26.41
CA PHE A 26 11.11 -12.74 -26.21
C PHE A 26 10.58 -13.90 -25.35
N TRP A 27 9.83 -13.63 -24.28
CA TRP A 27 9.22 -14.65 -23.42
C TRP A 27 8.06 -15.41 -24.08
N LYS A 28 7.35 -14.82 -25.05
CA LYS A 28 6.36 -15.54 -25.85
C LYS A 28 7.00 -16.42 -26.91
N LEU A 29 8.05 -15.94 -27.59
CA LEU A 29 8.72 -16.70 -28.65
C LEU A 29 9.56 -17.84 -28.07
N SER A 30 10.30 -17.59 -27.00
CA SER A 30 11.15 -18.61 -26.39
C SER A 30 10.39 -19.74 -25.69
N SER A 31 9.06 -19.62 -25.50
CA SER A 31 8.23 -20.71 -24.97
C SER A 31 7.90 -21.75 -26.05
N LEU A 32 7.95 -21.36 -27.33
CA LEU A 32 7.62 -22.16 -28.51
C LEU A 32 8.77 -23.07 -28.97
N SER A 33 10.00 -22.83 -28.50
CA SER A 33 11.18 -23.62 -28.90
C SER A 33 12.00 -24.07 -27.70
N ARG A 34 12.29 -25.38 -27.61
CA ARG A 34 13.18 -25.95 -26.58
C ARG A 34 14.57 -25.32 -26.60
N ARG A 35 15.08 -24.95 -27.78
CA ARG A 35 16.40 -24.32 -27.94
C ARG A 35 16.40 -22.89 -27.38
N GLN A 36 15.32 -22.14 -27.60
CA GLN A 36 15.18 -20.78 -27.06
C GLN A 36 14.85 -20.79 -25.56
N ARG A 37 14.15 -21.81 -25.06
CA ARG A 37 13.90 -21.98 -23.62
C ARG A 37 15.22 -22.18 -22.84
N ARG A 38 16.19 -22.88 -23.42
CA ARG A 38 17.55 -23.02 -22.85
C ARG A 38 18.31 -21.69 -22.77
N LEU A 39 18.02 -20.73 -23.66
CA LEU A 39 18.65 -19.40 -23.57
C LEU A 39 18.22 -18.66 -22.31
N ARG A 40 16.97 -18.80 -21.86
CA ARG A 40 16.48 -18.19 -20.60
C ARG A 40 17.23 -18.65 -19.34
N GLN A 41 17.78 -19.86 -19.38
CA GLN A 41 18.42 -20.49 -18.22
C GLN A 41 19.90 -20.16 -18.14
N LYS A 42 20.47 -19.43 -19.10
CA LYS A 42 21.89 -19.06 -19.07
C LYS A 42 22.10 -17.82 -18.20
N GLU A 43 23.12 -17.87 -17.35
CA GLU A 43 23.41 -16.86 -16.33
C GLU A 43 23.61 -15.44 -16.89
N TYR A 44 24.09 -15.30 -18.13
CA TYR A 44 24.29 -13.97 -18.73
C TYR A 44 23.00 -13.23 -19.06
N LEU A 45 21.85 -13.91 -19.14
CA LEU A 45 20.55 -13.25 -19.27
C LEU A 45 19.96 -12.84 -17.92
N LYS A 46 20.57 -13.21 -16.80
CA LYS A 46 20.06 -12.88 -15.46
C LYS A 46 20.02 -11.36 -15.24
N ASP A 47 20.99 -10.64 -15.80
CA ASP A 47 21.07 -9.18 -15.71
C ASP A 47 20.19 -8.46 -16.75
N VAL A 48 19.96 -9.08 -17.92
CA VAL A 48 19.11 -8.55 -19.02
C VAL A 48 17.63 -8.88 -18.83
N LEU A 49 17.33 -9.91 -18.03
CA LEU A 49 15.99 -10.34 -17.65
C LEU A 49 15.67 -9.99 -16.20
N SER A 50 16.56 -9.23 -15.54
CA SER A 50 16.30 -8.71 -14.21
C SER A 50 14.98 -7.92 -14.25
N PRO A 51 14.12 -7.97 -13.21
CA PRO A 51 12.86 -7.22 -13.20
C PRO A 51 13.01 -5.74 -13.58
N GLU A 52 14.16 -5.14 -13.28
CA GLU A 52 14.53 -3.76 -13.57
C GLU A 52 14.75 -3.47 -15.06
N SER A 53 15.17 -4.47 -15.83
CA SER A 53 15.41 -4.34 -17.27
C SER A 53 14.16 -4.59 -18.12
N GLN A 54 13.07 -5.07 -17.52
CA GLN A 54 11.78 -5.30 -18.18
C GLN A 54 10.89 -4.05 -18.30
N ILE A 55 11.33 -2.95 -17.69
CA ILE A 55 10.70 -1.64 -17.67
C ILE A 55 11.10 -0.85 -18.92
N SER A 56 10.15 -0.15 -19.56
CA SER A 56 10.39 0.65 -20.78
C SER A 56 11.40 1.78 -20.55
N VAL A 57 12.05 2.26 -21.60
CA VAL A 57 13.15 3.25 -21.48
C VAL A 57 12.68 4.57 -20.86
N SER A 58 11.44 5.00 -21.12
CA SER A 58 10.82 6.18 -20.48
C SER A 58 10.63 5.96 -18.97
N GLU A 59 10.10 4.79 -18.58
CA GLU A 59 9.89 4.42 -17.18
C GLU A 59 11.21 4.23 -16.41
N ARG A 60 12.32 3.87 -17.08
CA ARG A 60 13.65 3.81 -16.43
C ARG A 60 14.15 5.17 -15.97
N SER A 61 13.71 6.27 -16.60
CA SER A 61 14.09 7.62 -16.16
C SER A 61 13.34 8.04 -14.90
N GLU A 62 12.04 7.74 -14.81
CA GLU A 62 11.20 7.96 -13.63
C GLU A 62 11.58 7.03 -12.47
N PHE A 63 11.89 5.76 -12.77
CA PHE A 63 12.38 4.80 -11.79
C PHE A 63 13.79 5.18 -11.25
N ARG A 64 14.62 5.82 -12.07
CA ARG A 64 15.93 6.37 -11.62
C ARG A 64 15.77 7.60 -10.74
N SER A 65 14.77 8.47 -10.99
CA SER A 65 14.43 9.56 -10.06
C SER A 65 13.82 9.05 -8.75
N LEU A 66 13.15 7.89 -8.75
CA LEU A 66 12.62 7.26 -7.53
C LEU A 66 13.68 6.47 -6.75
N THR A 67 14.67 5.90 -7.44
CA THR A 67 15.78 5.16 -6.78
C THR A 67 16.92 6.06 -6.32
N SER A 68 16.96 7.35 -6.71
CA SER A 68 17.83 8.34 -6.06
C SER A 68 17.38 8.69 -4.64
N ILE A 69 16.16 8.32 -4.25
CA ILE A 69 15.75 8.25 -2.84
C ILE A 69 16.47 7.04 -2.23
N ARG A 70 17.58 7.35 -1.56
CA ARG A 70 18.54 6.45 -0.92
C ARG A 70 17.86 5.35 -0.10
N GLU A 71 18.26 4.09 -0.35
CA GLU A 71 18.21 2.85 0.49
C GLU A 71 17.07 2.58 1.50
N GLU A 72 15.98 3.33 1.56
CA GLU A 72 14.96 3.10 2.59
C GLU A 72 13.78 2.27 2.07
N SER A 73 13.77 1.02 2.55
CA SER A 73 12.70 0.02 2.55
C SER A 73 12.37 -0.67 1.22
N THR A 74 12.73 -1.96 1.17
CA THR A 74 12.34 -2.91 0.11
C THR A 74 10.82 -3.04 -0.06
N ALA A 75 10.02 -2.64 0.94
CA ALA A 75 8.56 -2.58 0.86
C ALA A 75 8.08 -1.52 -0.13
N VAL A 76 8.71 -0.33 -0.14
CA VAL A 76 8.37 0.77 -1.06
C VAL A 76 8.61 0.34 -2.52
N ARG A 77 9.69 -0.39 -2.78
CA ARG A 77 9.98 -0.96 -4.11
C ARG A 77 8.95 -2.00 -4.55
N ARG A 78 8.42 -2.83 -3.64
CA ARG A 78 7.41 -3.86 -3.99
C ARG A 78 6.03 -3.25 -4.24
N CYS A 79 5.62 -2.24 -3.45
CA CYS A 79 4.38 -1.50 -3.72
C CYS A 79 4.47 -0.70 -5.03
N SER A 80 5.63 -0.12 -5.38
CA SER A 80 5.77 0.63 -6.63
C SER A 80 5.63 -0.24 -7.89
N PHE A 81 6.13 -1.49 -7.87
CA PHE A 81 5.91 -2.44 -8.96
C PHE A 81 4.43 -2.82 -9.15
N ALA A 82 3.67 -2.97 -8.06
CA ALA A 82 2.24 -3.20 -8.15
C ALA A 82 1.52 -1.98 -8.76
N LEU A 83 1.90 -0.77 -8.36
CA LEU A 83 1.31 0.47 -8.87
C LEU A 83 1.63 0.77 -10.33
N VAL A 84 2.86 0.52 -10.80
CA VAL A 84 3.19 0.66 -12.23
C VAL A 84 2.32 -0.29 -13.05
N ALA A 85 2.13 -1.53 -12.59
CA ALA A 85 1.22 -2.47 -13.23
C ALA A 85 -0.26 -2.03 -13.19
N LEU A 86 -0.69 -1.29 -12.16
CA LEU A 86 -2.06 -0.83 -11.95
C LEU A 86 -2.36 0.52 -12.65
N SER A 87 -1.38 1.40 -12.79
CA SER A 87 -1.49 2.74 -13.39
C SER A 87 -1.94 2.72 -14.85
N HIS A 88 -1.81 1.58 -15.52
CA HIS A 88 -2.24 1.40 -16.89
C HIS A 88 -3.73 1.01 -17.06
N SER A 89 -4.47 0.76 -15.97
CA SER A 89 -5.90 0.50 -16.06
C SER A 89 -6.68 1.68 -15.46
N SER A 90 -7.36 2.42 -16.33
CA SER A 90 -8.25 3.52 -15.96
C SER A 90 -9.38 3.11 -15.02
N SER A 91 -9.61 1.80 -14.84
CA SER A 91 -10.63 1.23 -13.96
C SER A 91 -10.31 1.31 -12.46
N PHE A 92 -9.06 1.60 -12.06
CA PHE A 92 -8.70 1.66 -10.64
C PHE A 92 -8.93 3.03 -10.01
N TYR A 93 -9.09 4.06 -10.84
CA TYR A 93 -9.50 5.37 -10.38
C TYR A 93 -11.02 5.45 -10.51
N PRO A 94 -11.74 5.62 -9.39
CA PRO A 94 -13.17 5.77 -9.44
C PRO A 94 -13.52 7.03 -10.25
N SER A 95 -14.71 7.04 -10.84
CA SER A 95 -15.21 8.24 -11.51
C SER A 95 -15.18 9.44 -10.55
N GLN A 96 -15.07 10.66 -11.08
CA GLN A 96 -15.05 11.90 -10.27
C GLN A 96 -16.30 12.07 -9.38
N LEU A 97 -17.31 11.22 -9.55
CA LEU A 97 -18.52 11.17 -8.74
C LEU A 97 -18.27 10.63 -7.32
N PHE A 98 -17.21 9.84 -7.11
CA PHE A 98 -16.96 9.21 -5.81
C PHE A 98 -15.83 9.90 -5.06
N SER A 99 -16.17 10.53 -3.93
CA SER A 99 -15.18 11.01 -2.96
C SER A 99 -14.92 9.95 -1.89
N ALA A 100 -13.75 10.03 -1.25
CA ALA A 100 -13.45 9.19 -0.09
C ALA A 100 -14.49 9.36 1.03
N ALA A 101 -15.02 10.58 1.23
CA ALA A 101 -16.06 10.84 2.23
C ALA A 101 -17.38 10.14 1.90
N PHE A 102 -17.79 10.16 0.63
CA PHE A 102 -18.99 9.48 0.15
C PHE A 102 -18.91 7.97 0.40
N VAL A 103 -17.79 7.35 0.00
CA VAL A 103 -17.61 5.89 0.09
C VAL A 103 -17.64 5.37 1.53
N LYS A 104 -17.17 6.17 2.49
CA LYS A 104 -17.23 5.81 3.91
C LYS A 104 -18.66 5.63 4.44
N GLN A 105 -19.64 6.28 3.80
CA GLN A 105 -21.04 6.29 4.20
C GLN A 105 -21.92 5.29 3.44
N LEU A 106 -21.34 4.54 2.48
CA LEU A 106 -22.10 3.57 1.71
C LEU A 106 -22.60 2.42 2.58
N ASP A 107 -23.85 2.05 2.42
CA ASP A 107 -24.35 0.76 2.88
C ASP A 107 -23.90 -0.37 1.94
N ARG A 108 -24.06 -1.62 2.41
CA ARG A 108 -23.59 -2.81 1.70
C ARG A 108 -24.32 -2.99 0.37
N GLU A 109 -25.63 -2.77 0.36
CA GLU A 109 -26.49 -2.97 -0.81
C GLU A 109 -26.12 -1.99 -1.92
N THR A 110 -25.95 -0.71 -1.57
CA THR A 110 -25.49 0.32 -2.50
C THR A 110 -24.10 0.00 -3.04
N LEU A 111 -23.15 -0.37 -2.16
CA LEU A 111 -21.80 -0.75 -2.58
C LEU A 111 -21.83 -1.94 -3.57
N LYS A 112 -22.66 -2.95 -3.27
CA LYS A 112 -22.85 -4.11 -4.13
C LYS A 112 -23.36 -3.73 -5.52
N VAL A 113 -24.39 -2.88 -5.58
CA VAL A 113 -24.95 -2.40 -6.87
C VAL A 113 -23.89 -1.66 -7.68
N LEU A 114 -23.11 -0.78 -7.06
CA LEU A 114 -22.05 -0.02 -7.74
C LEU A 114 -20.97 -0.95 -8.34
N ILE A 115 -20.61 -2.02 -7.63
CA ILE A 115 -19.64 -3.01 -8.12
C ILE A 115 -20.22 -3.86 -9.24
N GLU A 116 -21.47 -4.32 -9.10
CA GLU A 116 -22.15 -5.14 -10.12
C GLU A 116 -22.37 -4.36 -11.43
N GLN A 117 -22.59 -3.04 -11.32
CA GLN A 117 -22.70 -2.14 -12.48
C GLN A 117 -21.34 -1.77 -13.10
N GLY A 118 -20.23 -2.07 -12.42
CA GLY A 118 -18.89 -1.69 -12.85
C GLY A 118 -18.56 -0.21 -12.65
N GLU A 119 -19.39 0.53 -11.91
CA GLU A 119 -19.18 1.93 -11.56
C GLU A 119 -18.07 2.10 -10.51
N LEU A 120 -17.87 1.06 -9.68
CA LEU A 120 -16.81 1.03 -8.67
C LEU A 120 -16.07 -0.32 -8.72
N HIS A 121 -14.74 -0.27 -8.88
CA HIS A 121 -13.91 -1.47 -8.85
C HIS A 121 -13.57 -1.87 -7.41
N LEU A 122 -13.46 -3.18 -7.13
CA LEU A 122 -13.13 -3.73 -5.80
C LEU A 122 -11.81 -3.18 -5.22
N ASP A 123 -10.85 -2.97 -6.10
CA ASP A 123 -9.51 -2.46 -5.77
C ASP A 123 -9.36 -0.96 -6.11
N SER A 124 -10.46 -0.19 -6.11
CA SER A 124 -10.39 1.25 -6.42
C SER A 124 -9.53 2.01 -5.40
N TRP A 125 -8.90 3.09 -5.86
CA TRP A 125 -8.05 3.96 -5.05
C TRP A 125 -8.63 5.37 -5.01
N PHE A 126 -8.55 6.00 -3.85
CA PHE A 126 -9.12 7.31 -3.61
C PHE A 126 -8.04 8.28 -3.16
N GLU A 127 -8.00 9.46 -3.75
CA GLU A 127 -7.20 10.56 -3.26
C GLU A 127 -7.84 11.08 -1.96
N VAL A 128 -7.00 11.25 -0.94
CA VAL A 128 -7.36 11.79 0.36
C VAL A 128 -6.40 12.93 0.66
N GLU A 129 -6.96 14.00 1.21
CA GLU A 129 -6.22 15.18 1.63
C GLU A 129 -6.36 15.29 3.16
N ASP A 130 -5.24 15.17 3.86
CA ASP A 130 -5.17 15.45 5.30
C ASP A 130 -4.62 16.86 5.51
N THR A 131 -5.30 17.65 6.32
CA THR A 131 -4.83 18.95 6.80
C THR A 131 -4.62 18.86 8.30
N TRP A 132 -3.47 19.32 8.81
CA TRP A 132 -3.23 19.43 10.24
C TRP A 132 -2.88 20.86 10.61
N LYS A 133 -3.38 21.29 11.78
CA LYS A 133 -2.83 22.46 12.44
C LYS A 133 -1.54 21.99 13.08
N GLU A 134 -0.41 22.48 12.59
CA GLU A 134 0.82 22.39 13.36
C GLU A 134 0.50 23.17 14.64
N GLU A 135 0.32 22.46 15.75
CA GLU A 135 0.32 23.08 17.06
C GLU A 135 1.73 23.66 17.20
N ILE A 136 1.93 24.89 16.69
CA ILE A 136 3.15 25.66 16.80
C ILE A 136 3.54 25.51 18.26
N GLY A 137 4.62 24.78 18.50
CA GLY A 137 4.86 24.13 19.77
C GLY A 137 4.57 25.10 20.91
N GLY A 138 3.52 24.80 21.69
CA GLY A 138 3.24 25.42 22.99
C GLY A 138 4.30 25.03 24.01
N GLY A 139 5.56 25.19 23.63
CA GLY A 139 6.77 24.78 24.33
C GLY A 139 7.84 25.88 24.23
N MET A 140 7.43 27.14 24.31
CA MET A 140 8.10 28.22 25.03
C MET A 140 7.21 29.46 25.00
N GLY A 141 6.05 29.35 25.65
CA GLY A 141 5.36 30.51 26.18
C GLY A 141 6.16 31.06 27.36
N GLU A 142 7.27 31.72 27.07
CA GLU A 142 7.78 32.79 27.91
C GLU A 142 7.93 34.03 27.02
N HIS A 143 6.94 34.92 27.15
CA HIS A 143 7.17 36.36 27.10
C HIS A 143 7.51 37.00 25.74
N TRP A 144 6.56 36.98 24.81
CA TRP A 144 6.43 38.07 23.82
C TRP A 144 5.35 39.01 24.30
N ASN A 145 5.64 39.70 25.40
CA ASN A 145 4.84 40.82 25.84
C ASN A 145 5.06 42.00 24.87
N ASP A 146 3.95 42.58 24.43
CA ASP A 146 3.78 44.02 24.38
C ASP A 146 4.50 44.78 23.25
N TRP A 147 4.20 44.43 22.00
CA TRP A 147 4.33 45.36 20.88
C TRP A 147 2.93 45.63 20.31
N GLU A 148 2.19 46.49 21.01
CA GLU A 148 1.06 47.22 20.41
C GLU A 148 1.64 48.18 19.35
N ASP A 149 1.80 47.70 18.12
CA ASP A 149 1.97 48.59 16.97
C ASP A 149 0.93 48.21 15.92
N GLY A 150 0.10 49.20 15.56
CA GLY A 150 -1.16 49.04 14.81
C GLY A 150 -0.96 48.80 13.32
N SER A 151 -0.16 47.80 12.96
CA SER A 151 0.05 47.42 11.56
C SER A 151 -1.19 46.74 10.99
N GLU A 152 -1.69 47.34 9.92
CA GLU A 152 -2.84 46.94 9.10
C GLU A 152 -2.86 45.43 8.83
N GLU A 153 -4.06 44.84 8.94
CA GLU A 153 -4.39 43.43 8.74
C GLU A 153 -3.81 42.90 7.41
N ASP A 154 -2.61 42.34 7.44
CA ASP A 154 -2.06 41.58 6.32
C ASP A 154 -2.77 40.22 6.30
N ASP A 155 -3.59 40.00 5.28
CA ASP A 155 -4.32 38.76 4.98
C ASP A 155 -3.35 37.62 4.62
N THR A 156 -2.35 37.34 5.46
CA THR A 156 -1.57 36.11 5.40
C THR A 156 -2.46 34.96 5.83
N ALA A 157 -3.31 34.50 4.91
CA ALA A 157 -4.13 33.32 5.07
C ALA A 157 -3.20 32.17 5.49
N GLU A 158 -3.30 31.77 6.76
CA GLU A 158 -2.50 30.69 7.34
C GLU A 158 -2.66 29.44 6.46
N SER A 159 -1.65 29.14 5.65
CA SER A 159 -1.66 27.96 4.80
C SER A 159 -1.32 26.76 5.66
N PHE A 160 -2.34 26.03 6.11
CA PHE A 160 -2.11 24.76 6.80
C PHE A 160 -1.39 23.78 5.86
N PRO A 161 -0.37 23.05 6.35
CA PRO A 161 0.23 21.96 5.60
C PRO A 161 -0.85 20.97 5.14
N ARG A 162 -0.81 20.61 3.86
CA ARG A 162 -1.74 19.67 3.24
C ARG A 162 -0.98 18.48 2.71
N LEU A 163 -1.51 17.28 2.93
CA LEU A 163 -0.93 16.05 2.44
C LEU A 163 -1.91 15.31 1.57
N LYS A 164 -1.57 15.17 0.30
CA LYS A 164 -2.34 14.36 -0.66
C LYS A 164 -1.73 12.98 -0.81
N TYR A 165 -2.57 11.97 -0.69
CA TYR A 165 -2.16 10.58 -0.77
C TYR A 165 -3.32 9.69 -1.21
N TRP A 166 -2.99 8.49 -1.69
CA TRP A 166 -3.92 7.51 -2.21
C TRP A 166 -4.20 6.41 -1.19
N LYS A 167 -5.48 6.11 -0.97
CA LYS A 167 -5.96 5.05 -0.09
C LYS A 167 -6.76 4.00 -0.89
N PRO A 168 -6.47 2.70 -0.74
CA PRO A 168 -7.32 1.64 -1.24
C PRO A 168 -8.72 1.68 -0.61
N LEU A 169 -9.74 1.34 -1.40
CA LEU A 169 -11.14 1.26 -0.98
C LEU A 169 -11.32 0.47 0.33
N LEU A 170 -10.68 -0.70 0.42
CA LEU A 170 -10.75 -1.56 1.60
C LEU A 170 -10.20 -0.86 2.86
N ILE A 171 -9.13 -0.06 2.73
CA ILE A 171 -8.59 0.72 3.86
C ILE A 171 -9.60 1.78 4.31
N LEU A 172 -10.22 2.50 3.37
CA LEU A 172 -11.21 3.53 3.69
C LEU A 172 -12.39 2.99 4.49
N LEU A 173 -12.93 1.84 4.08
CA LEU A 173 -14.08 1.22 4.76
C LEU A 173 -13.71 0.73 6.17
N ILE A 174 -12.50 0.17 6.34
CA ILE A 174 -11.99 -0.25 7.65
C ILE A 174 -11.83 0.96 8.58
N GLU A 175 -11.27 2.07 8.09
CA GLU A 175 -11.08 3.30 8.87
C GLU A 175 -12.41 3.99 9.23
N ALA A 176 -13.42 3.84 8.38
CA ALA A 176 -14.77 4.32 8.63
C ALA A 176 -15.60 3.40 9.54
N HIS A 177 -15.01 2.32 10.05
CA HIS A 177 -15.73 1.29 10.82
C HIS A 177 -16.89 0.64 10.06
N ASN A 178 -16.87 0.70 8.72
CA ASN A 178 -17.84 0.06 7.85
C ASN A 178 -17.40 -1.38 7.55
N PHE A 179 -17.39 -2.20 8.60
CA PHE A 179 -16.85 -3.56 8.56
C PHE A 179 -17.68 -4.50 7.69
N GLU A 180 -18.98 -4.25 7.56
CA GLU A 180 -19.86 -5.03 6.69
C GLU A 180 -19.48 -4.85 5.22
N CYS A 181 -19.30 -3.62 4.75
CA CYS A 181 -18.81 -3.35 3.39
C CYS A 181 -17.41 -3.91 3.16
N ALA A 182 -16.51 -3.79 4.15
CA ALA A 182 -15.17 -4.34 4.07
C ALA A 182 -15.17 -5.88 3.95
N GLU A 183 -16.04 -6.57 4.69
CA GLU A 183 -16.21 -8.02 4.59
C GLU A 183 -16.75 -8.41 3.20
N PHE A 184 -17.75 -7.69 2.71
CA PHE A 184 -18.29 -7.89 1.36
C PHE A 184 -17.22 -7.76 0.27
N LEU A 185 -16.35 -6.75 0.34
CA LEU A 185 -15.26 -6.61 -0.63
C LEU A 185 -14.31 -7.81 -0.63
N LEU A 186 -13.95 -8.31 0.55
CA LEU A 186 -13.09 -9.49 0.67
C LEU A 186 -13.76 -10.75 0.11
N GLU A 187 -15.07 -10.90 0.32
CA GLU A 187 -15.86 -12.00 -0.26
C GLU A 187 -15.93 -11.90 -1.79
N ALA A 188 -16.01 -10.69 -2.32
CA ALA A 188 -15.97 -10.41 -3.75
C ALA A 188 -14.56 -10.57 -4.37
N GLY A 189 -13.53 -10.80 -3.55
CA GLY A 189 -12.16 -11.04 -4.02
C GLY A 189 -11.27 -9.80 -4.07
N ALA A 190 -11.61 -8.75 -3.32
CA ALA A 190 -10.74 -7.58 -3.17
C ALA A 190 -9.38 -7.96 -2.59
N ARG A 191 -8.35 -7.24 -3.03
CA ARG A 191 -6.96 -7.49 -2.64
C ARG A 191 -6.66 -7.01 -1.24
N THR A 192 -5.83 -7.78 -0.52
CA THR A 192 -5.30 -7.41 0.80
C THR A 192 -3.84 -6.97 0.76
N ASP A 193 -3.16 -7.20 -0.37
CA ASP A 193 -1.78 -6.82 -0.65
C ASP A 193 -1.71 -5.44 -1.31
N VAL A 194 -2.37 -4.47 -0.70
CA VAL A 194 -2.39 -3.05 -1.10
C VAL A 194 -1.98 -2.18 0.07
N CYS A 195 -1.41 -1.00 -0.21
CA CYS A 195 -0.82 -0.14 0.79
C CYS A 195 -1.10 1.34 0.51
N GLU A 196 -1.24 2.19 1.53
CA GLU A 196 -1.35 3.66 1.33
C GLU A 196 -0.11 4.21 0.62
N TRP A 197 -0.30 5.20 -0.27
CA TRP A 197 0.77 5.75 -1.12
C TRP A 197 0.71 7.28 -1.23
N LEU A 198 1.85 7.97 -1.23
CA LEU A 198 1.91 9.43 -1.34
C LEU A 198 1.63 9.89 -2.77
N ALA A 199 0.77 10.89 -3.00
CA ALA A 199 0.36 11.28 -4.35
C ALA A 199 1.52 11.92 -5.13
N VAL A 200 2.11 13.00 -4.62
CA VAL A 200 3.39 13.60 -5.05
C VAL A 200 3.85 14.47 -3.87
N ALA A 201 5.10 14.37 -3.44
CA ALA A 201 5.68 15.36 -2.54
C ALA A 201 5.96 16.63 -3.36
N GLU A 202 5.23 17.72 -3.09
CA GLU A 202 5.70 19.03 -3.54
C GLU A 202 7.09 19.25 -2.94
N ARG A 203 8.02 19.79 -3.75
CA ARG A 203 9.49 19.63 -3.67
C ARG A 203 10.20 20.07 -2.37
N ASP A 204 9.48 20.47 -1.33
CA ASP A 204 10.06 20.77 -0.03
C ASP A 204 9.99 19.54 0.88
N ASP A 205 11.05 18.74 0.82
CA ASP A 205 11.25 17.50 1.58
C ASP A 205 11.29 17.69 3.12
N SER A 206 11.12 18.91 3.65
CA SER A 206 11.43 19.22 5.06
C SER A 206 10.32 18.91 6.09
N PRO A 207 9.00 19.05 5.82
CA PRO A 207 7.98 18.85 6.87
C PRO A 207 7.46 17.41 6.98
N LEU A 208 7.61 16.59 5.93
CA LEU A 208 7.01 15.26 5.88
C LEU A 208 7.64 14.28 6.88
N GLN A 209 8.94 14.40 7.18
CA GLN A 209 9.59 13.48 8.12
C GLN A 209 9.14 13.64 9.58
N VAL A 210 8.70 14.83 9.99
CA VAL A 210 8.48 15.16 11.41
C VAL A 210 7.04 14.88 11.87
N SER A 211 6.06 14.95 10.98
CA SER A 211 4.64 14.88 11.36
C SER A 211 4.08 13.45 11.55
N HIS A 212 4.75 12.42 11.01
CA HIS A 212 4.23 11.05 11.04
C HIS A 212 3.96 10.50 12.45
N ARG A 213 4.65 10.99 13.50
CA ARG A 213 4.57 10.38 14.84
C ARG A 213 3.28 10.62 15.61
N ARG A 214 2.57 11.72 15.37
CA ARG A 214 1.27 11.97 16.01
C ARG A 214 0.10 11.41 15.17
N HIS A 215 0.33 11.21 13.87
CA HIS A 215 -0.67 10.84 12.87
C HIS A 215 -1.16 9.39 12.94
N TRP A 216 -0.33 8.47 13.43
CA TRP A 216 -0.74 7.06 13.53
C TRP A 216 -1.93 6.84 14.50
N GLU A 217 -2.11 7.70 15.52
CA GLU A 217 -3.20 7.62 16.50
C GLU A 217 -4.53 8.12 15.96
N THR A 218 -4.56 8.82 14.84
CA THR A 218 -5.70 9.66 14.45
C THR A 218 -6.24 9.37 13.04
N ASN A 219 -6.03 8.15 12.52
CA ASN A 219 -6.41 7.67 11.17
C ASN A 219 -5.65 8.32 10.00
N PHE A 220 -4.66 9.15 10.30
CA PHE A 220 -3.89 9.82 9.26
C PHE A 220 -3.01 8.86 8.46
N PHE A 221 -2.54 9.39 7.33
CA PHE A 221 -1.64 8.74 6.41
C PHE A 221 -0.42 8.09 7.08
N CYS A 222 -0.15 6.85 6.69
CA CYS A 222 1.09 6.15 7.01
C CYS A 222 1.57 5.39 5.78
N PRO A 223 2.70 5.80 5.16
CA PRO A 223 3.24 5.12 3.98
C PRO A 223 3.38 3.60 4.22
N GLY A 224 2.84 2.79 3.31
CA GLY A 224 2.93 1.33 3.43
C GLY A 224 1.89 0.70 4.37
N LYS A 225 0.98 1.48 4.96
CA LYS A 225 -0.12 0.96 5.77
C LYS A 225 -1.06 0.13 4.92
N THR A 226 -1.33 -1.10 5.36
CA THR A 226 -2.13 -2.11 4.65
C THR A 226 -3.52 -2.22 5.29
N PRO A 227 -4.49 -2.91 4.66
CA PRO A 227 -5.78 -3.21 5.28
C PRO A 227 -5.65 -3.86 6.68
N LEU A 228 -4.65 -4.74 6.85
CA LEU A 228 -4.38 -5.37 8.13
C LEU A 228 -3.88 -4.37 9.18
N HIS A 229 -2.98 -3.46 8.79
CA HIS A 229 -2.54 -2.36 9.67
C HIS A 229 -3.72 -1.49 10.10
N SER A 230 -4.58 -1.06 9.17
CA SER A 230 -5.76 -0.24 9.47
C SER A 230 -6.72 -0.93 10.44
N LEU A 231 -6.95 -2.23 10.29
CA LEU A 231 -7.82 -2.99 11.17
C LEU A 231 -7.22 -3.18 12.57
N LEU A 232 -5.93 -3.46 12.68
CA LEU A 232 -5.25 -3.56 13.97
C LEU A 232 -5.31 -2.22 14.73
N LEU A 233 -5.09 -1.11 14.01
CA LEU A 233 -5.21 0.23 14.59
C LEU A 233 -6.65 0.53 15.04
N SER A 234 -7.67 0.13 14.26
CA SER A 234 -9.08 0.34 14.63
C SER A 234 -9.52 -0.51 15.83
N ILE A 235 -8.85 -1.63 16.09
CA ILE A 235 -9.04 -2.44 17.31
C ILE A 235 -8.42 -1.75 18.53
N TRP A 236 -7.29 -1.07 18.37
CA TRP A 236 -6.57 -0.44 19.49
C TRP A 236 -7.21 0.85 19.97
N ARG A 237 -7.87 1.58 19.07
CA ARG A 237 -8.54 2.81 19.46
C ARG A 237 -9.68 2.50 20.41
N LYS A 238 -9.67 3.20 21.54
CA LYS A 238 -10.84 3.26 22.41
C LYS A 238 -11.98 3.87 21.60
N PRO A 239 -13.20 3.32 21.69
CA PRO A 239 -14.36 3.93 21.07
C PRO A 239 -14.47 5.38 21.54
N THR A 240 -14.42 6.33 20.60
CA THR A 240 -14.56 7.76 20.93
C THR A 240 -16.02 8.12 21.23
N ALA A 241 -16.97 7.25 20.84
CA ALA A 241 -18.39 7.44 21.05
C ALA A 241 -19.03 6.17 21.65
N VAL A 242 -19.94 6.38 22.60
CA VAL A 242 -20.74 5.35 23.30
C VAL A 242 -21.86 4.85 22.36
N SER A 243 -21.50 4.32 21.19
CA SER A 243 -22.47 3.78 20.24
C SER A 243 -22.17 2.31 19.95
N LEU A 244 -23.21 1.48 20.04
CA LEU A 244 -23.22 0.02 19.99
C LEU A 244 -22.59 -0.67 21.21
N THR A 245 -23.08 -1.87 21.50
CA THR A 245 -22.50 -2.76 22.49
C THR A 245 -21.04 -3.02 22.07
N GLU A 246 -20.08 -2.60 22.88
CA GLU A 246 -18.64 -2.70 22.56
C GLU A 246 -18.25 -4.12 22.10
N ASP A 247 -18.97 -5.12 22.62
CA ASP A 247 -18.85 -6.53 22.29
C ASP A 247 -19.15 -6.86 20.81
N GLU A 248 -20.23 -6.32 20.23
CA GLU A 248 -20.60 -6.58 18.83
C GLU A 248 -19.57 -5.99 17.87
N GLY A 249 -19.15 -4.75 18.12
CA GLY A 249 -18.11 -4.09 17.33
C GLY A 249 -16.78 -4.84 17.41
N HIS A 250 -16.41 -5.36 18.58
CA HIS A 250 -15.20 -6.17 18.73
C HIS A 250 -15.28 -7.49 17.96
N ALA A 251 -16.42 -8.19 18.04
CA ALA A 251 -16.64 -9.44 17.32
C ALA A 251 -16.54 -9.25 15.80
N GLN A 252 -17.10 -8.17 15.25
CA GLN A 252 -16.98 -7.83 13.83
C GLN A 252 -15.53 -7.59 13.41
N LYS A 253 -14.78 -6.80 14.19
CA LYS A 253 -13.34 -6.55 13.93
C LYS A 253 -12.53 -7.85 13.91
N LEU A 254 -12.77 -8.76 14.85
CA LEU A 254 -12.09 -10.05 14.91
C LEU A 254 -12.45 -10.95 13.72
N ARG A 255 -13.73 -10.98 13.31
CA ARG A 255 -14.16 -11.72 12.12
C ARG A 255 -13.47 -11.21 10.87
N LEU A 256 -13.44 -9.89 10.68
CA LEU A 256 -12.78 -9.25 9.55
C LEU A 256 -11.27 -9.54 9.55
N LEU A 257 -10.65 -9.55 10.74
CA LEU A 257 -9.22 -9.85 10.90
C LEU A 257 -8.89 -11.27 10.45
N GLN A 258 -9.71 -12.25 10.85
CA GLN A 258 -9.58 -13.63 10.39
C GLN A 258 -9.76 -13.74 8.88
N ARG A 259 -10.71 -12.97 8.30
CA ARG A 259 -10.94 -12.93 6.85
C ARG A 259 -9.75 -12.37 6.09
N ILE A 260 -9.22 -11.21 6.50
CA ILE A 260 -8.03 -10.61 5.88
C ILE A 260 -6.85 -11.59 5.95
N ALA A 261 -6.61 -12.22 7.10
CA ALA A 261 -5.54 -13.21 7.24
C ALA A 261 -5.74 -14.44 6.34
N ALA A 262 -6.99 -14.91 6.18
CA ALA A 262 -7.32 -16.02 5.29
C ALA A 262 -7.11 -15.66 3.81
N VAL A 263 -7.52 -14.47 3.36
CA VAL A 263 -7.30 -13.99 1.99
C VAL A 263 -5.80 -13.79 1.74
N ALA A 264 -5.12 -13.13 2.67
CA ALA A 264 -3.68 -12.89 2.62
C ALA A 264 -2.88 -14.19 2.48
N SER A 265 -3.17 -15.20 3.31
CA SER A 265 -2.47 -16.48 3.29
C SER A 265 -2.68 -17.26 1.98
N LYS A 266 -3.84 -17.13 1.33
CA LYS A 266 -4.13 -17.73 0.02
C LYS A 266 -3.45 -17.03 -1.15
N SER A 267 -3.18 -15.73 -1.02
CA SER A 267 -2.76 -14.88 -2.15
C SER A 267 -1.30 -15.06 -2.62
N ASN A 268 -0.45 -15.80 -1.91
CA ASN A 268 1.01 -15.90 -2.18
C ASN A 268 1.77 -14.56 -2.19
N THR A 269 1.14 -13.45 -1.77
CA THR A 269 1.70 -12.08 -1.84
C THR A 269 2.68 -11.76 -0.72
N GLN A 270 2.77 -12.62 0.29
CA GLN A 270 3.50 -12.35 1.53
C GLN A 270 3.09 -11.03 2.21
N CYS A 271 1.86 -10.52 1.98
CA CYS A 271 1.42 -9.23 2.52
C CYS A 271 1.42 -9.16 4.06
N LEU A 272 1.31 -10.30 4.74
CA LEU A 272 1.46 -10.40 6.20
C LEU A 272 2.87 -10.05 6.69
N GLU A 273 3.87 -10.17 5.82
CA GLU A 273 5.28 -9.89 6.10
C GLU A 273 5.65 -8.45 5.74
N TRP A 274 4.74 -7.70 5.12
CA TRP A 274 5.00 -6.31 4.74
C TRP A 274 5.23 -5.47 5.98
N LYS A 275 6.33 -4.73 5.94
CA LYS A 275 6.73 -3.82 7.00
C LYS A 275 6.10 -2.45 6.73
N SER A 276 5.50 -1.90 7.77
CA SER A 276 5.15 -0.49 7.81
C SER A 276 6.06 0.19 8.82
N PHE A 277 6.51 1.39 8.50
CA PHE A 277 7.17 2.21 9.50
C PHE A 277 6.13 2.60 10.55
N ILE A 278 6.39 2.31 11.82
CA ILE A 278 5.55 2.78 12.92
C ILE A 278 6.33 3.85 13.67
N PRO A 279 5.90 5.10 13.57
CA PRO A 279 6.61 6.21 14.18
C PRO A 279 6.76 6.11 15.70
N LEU A 280 5.85 5.44 16.42
CA LEU A 280 5.95 5.31 17.87
C LEU A 280 7.25 4.67 18.34
N SER A 281 7.62 3.57 17.69
CA SER A 281 8.67 2.68 18.14
C SER A 281 10.02 3.01 17.52
N LYS A 282 10.08 3.94 16.55
CA LYS A 282 11.23 4.16 15.66
C LYS A 282 11.73 2.86 15.01
N THR A 283 10.85 1.85 14.91
CA THR A 283 11.16 0.55 14.33
C THR A 283 10.11 0.21 13.30
N GLU A 284 10.56 -0.29 12.15
CA GLU A 284 9.66 -0.95 11.21
C GLU A 284 9.03 -2.17 11.89
N MET A 285 7.72 -2.30 11.84
CA MET A 285 7.04 -3.52 12.26
C MET A 285 6.23 -4.06 11.10
N CYS A 286 6.27 -5.38 10.92
CA CYS A 286 5.30 -6.02 10.06
C CYS A 286 3.95 -6.14 10.75
N SER A 287 2.90 -6.42 9.97
CA SER A 287 1.55 -6.58 10.50
C SER A 287 1.46 -7.67 11.57
N LEU A 288 2.26 -8.73 11.47
CA LEU A 288 2.35 -9.78 12.49
C LEU A 288 2.93 -9.26 13.80
N PHE A 289 3.99 -8.45 13.72
CA PHE A 289 4.61 -7.87 14.91
C PHE A 289 3.65 -6.88 15.58
N LEU A 290 2.93 -6.08 14.79
CA LEU A 290 1.84 -5.24 15.28
C LEU A 290 0.77 -6.05 16.01
N ALA A 291 0.28 -7.15 15.42
CA ALA A 291 -0.70 -8.02 16.08
C ALA A 291 -0.17 -8.55 17.43
N CYS A 292 1.09 -9.01 17.47
CA CYS A 292 1.72 -9.46 18.72
C CYS A 292 1.84 -8.32 19.75
N PHE A 293 2.29 -7.13 19.33
CA PHE A 293 2.38 -5.95 20.19
C PHE A 293 1.02 -5.58 20.78
N SER A 294 -0.06 -5.69 19.99
CA SER A 294 -1.46 -5.51 20.42
C SER A 294 -1.80 -6.38 21.63
N SER A 295 -1.49 -7.68 21.50
CA SER A 295 -1.87 -8.68 22.48
C SER A 295 -1.16 -8.52 23.81
N SER A 296 0.06 -7.98 23.80
CA SER A 296 0.83 -7.74 25.03
C SER A 296 0.21 -6.68 25.94
N LYS A 297 -0.53 -5.71 25.36
CA LYS A 297 -1.18 -4.63 26.12
C LYS A 297 -2.58 -4.99 26.59
N SER A 298 -3.27 -5.91 25.91
CA SER A 298 -4.61 -6.35 26.28
C SER A 298 -4.55 -7.71 27.01
N ARG A 299 -4.87 -7.73 28.30
CA ARG A 299 -4.96 -8.97 29.10
C ARG A 299 -6.02 -9.97 28.58
N GLN A 300 -6.78 -9.64 27.53
CA GLN A 300 -7.91 -10.42 27.02
C GLN A 300 -7.63 -11.22 25.74
N TRP A 301 -6.42 -11.19 25.17
CA TRP A 301 -6.18 -11.77 23.84
C TRP A 301 -5.61 -13.20 23.86
N SER A 302 -6.44 -14.20 24.18
CA SER A 302 -6.11 -15.62 23.92
C SER A 302 -6.04 -15.94 22.42
N SER A 303 -6.80 -15.19 21.59
CA SER A 303 -6.91 -15.36 20.14
C SER A 303 -5.66 -14.96 19.33
N CYS A 304 -4.73 -14.19 19.89
CA CYS A 304 -3.52 -13.81 19.14
C CYS A 304 -2.59 -15.01 18.88
N SER A 305 -2.58 -15.96 19.81
CA SER A 305 -1.92 -17.25 19.60
C SER A 305 -2.51 -18.03 18.42
N GLN A 306 -3.81 -17.87 18.14
CA GLN A 306 -4.47 -18.45 16.98
C GLN A 306 -4.08 -17.72 15.68
N LEU A 307 -3.93 -16.39 15.69
CA LEU A 307 -3.42 -15.64 14.54
C LEU A 307 -1.99 -16.05 14.17
N VAL A 308 -1.09 -16.16 15.16
CA VAL A 308 0.27 -16.66 14.94
C VAL A 308 0.24 -18.09 14.39
N ARG A 309 -0.66 -18.95 14.90
CA ARG A 309 -0.87 -20.30 14.35
C ARG A 309 -1.40 -20.28 12.91
N LEU A 310 -2.40 -19.45 12.59
CA LEU A 310 -2.95 -19.31 11.24
C LEU A 310 -1.86 -18.89 10.24
N CYS A 311 -0.96 -18.00 10.64
CA CYS A 311 0.15 -17.57 9.81
C CYS A 311 1.25 -18.64 9.70
N SER A 312 1.42 -19.48 10.72
CA SER A 312 2.43 -20.56 10.76
C SER A 312 1.98 -21.83 10.02
N VAL A 313 0.69 -22.13 9.99
CA VAL A 313 0.12 -23.35 9.37
C VAL A 313 0.23 -23.30 7.84
N GLY A 314 0.15 -22.12 7.23
CA GLY A 314 0.31 -21.97 5.77
C GLY A 314 1.68 -22.34 5.21
N ARG A 315 2.73 -22.47 6.05
CA ARG A 315 4.10 -22.75 5.59
C ARG A 315 4.48 -24.24 5.53
N ARG A 316 3.69 -25.18 6.06
CA ARG A 316 4.09 -26.61 6.16
C ARG A 316 3.51 -27.53 5.09
N GLY A 317 2.90 -27.01 4.03
CA GLY A 317 2.14 -27.80 3.05
C GLY A 317 2.79 -28.03 1.68
N GLY A 318 4.10 -27.82 1.53
CA GLY A 318 4.76 -27.93 0.22
C GLY A 318 6.12 -28.62 0.31
N ASP A 319 6.10 -29.94 0.51
CA ASP A 319 7.18 -30.88 0.18
C ASP A 319 6.62 -31.97 -0.75
#